data_AF-A0A8S0T0V0-F1
#
_entry.id   AF-A0A8S0T0V0-F1
#
_cell.length_a   1.000
_cell.length_b   1.000
_cell.length_c   1.000
_cell.angle_alpha   90.00
_cell.angle_beta   90.00
_cell.angle_gamma   90.00
#
_symmetry.space_group_name_H-M   'P 1'
#
loop_
_entity.id
_entity.type
_entity.pdbx_description
1 polymer ?
#
loop_
_entity_poly.entity_id
_entity_poly.type
_entity_poly.pdbx_seq_one_letter_code
_entity_poly.pdbx_strand_id
1 'polypeptide(L)'
;MDRAALNKTLNRLVIKVVPMENWNGRKLVEAGELCERRNGRGVDLNRNWSVDWGKKEKDYDPYEENPGTTPFSEPETQIMRKLSVSFEPHVWVNVHSGMEALFMPYDHKNITPDGLPSKMMTSMLEVMNHFHLKDRCIIGSGGGSVGYLAHGTATDYMYDIARVPMAFTFEIYGDSKASSKDCFKMFNPIDITTFNRVLNDWSAAFFKMFSMGLEQMDELHSNAVASTFDKLVSIDDYLNGYLMERKSRYGKKVEVLDLGMQEIRTYFRLFLLSSVLLLFMFCSRISKSTRPLVSAMNL
;
A
#
# COMPACT_ATOMS: atom_id res chain seq x y z
N MET A 1 12.16 -16.28 -0.19
CA MET A 1 11.24 -16.81 -1.22
C MET A 1 12.05 -17.16 -2.47
N ASP A 2 11.71 -18.25 -3.16
CA ASP A 2 12.33 -18.59 -4.45
C ASP A 2 11.91 -17.60 -5.56
N ARG A 3 12.73 -17.48 -6.61
CA ARG A 3 12.50 -16.59 -7.75
C ARG A 3 11.30 -17.01 -8.60
N ALA A 4 11.00 -18.30 -8.76
CA ALA A 4 9.81 -18.73 -9.50
C ALA A 4 8.53 -18.40 -8.71
N ALA A 5 8.51 -18.60 -7.39
CA ALA A 5 7.44 -18.16 -6.51
C ALA A 5 7.25 -16.63 -6.52
N LEU A 6 8.34 -15.85 -6.44
CA LEU A 6 8.29 -14.38 -6.55
C LEU A 6 7.70 -13.94 -7.90
N ASN A 7 8.15 -14.51 -9.01
CA ASN A 7 7.61 -14.21 -10.33
C ASN A 7 6.12 -14.57 -10.46
N LYS A 8 5.68 -15.71 -9.91
CA LYS A 8 4.26 -16.13 -9.89
C LYS A 8 3.40 -15.13 -9.11
N THR A 9 3.92 -14.63 -8.00
CA THR A 9 3.28 -13.61 -7.14
C THR A 9 3.16 -12.27 -7.88
N LEU A 10 4.28 -11.75 -8.39
CA LEU A 10 4.31 -10.46 -9.10
C LEU A 10 3.48 -10.45 -10.39
N ASN A 11 3.43 -11.57 -11.13
CA ASN A 11 2.60 -11.69 -12.34
C ASN A 11 1.07 -11.59 -12.06
N ARG A 12 0.65 -11.65 -10.80
CA ARG A 12 -0.76 -11.51 -10.37
C ARG A 12 -1.06 -10.19 -9.66
N LEU A 13 -0.07 -9.31 -9.53
CA LEU A 13 -0.18 -8.07 -8.75
C LEU A 13 0.03 -6.83 -9.61
N VAL A 14 -0.80 -5.83 -9.37
CA VAL A 14 -0.51 -4.44 -9.71
C VAL A 14 -0.21 -3.73 -8.39
N ILE A 15 0.95 -3.09 -8.29
CA ILE A 15 1.36 -2.34 -7.10
C ILE A 15 1.48 -0.87 -7.51
N LYS A 16 0.71 0.02 -6.87
CA LYS A 16 0.84 1.47 -7.01
C LYS A 16 1.56 2.00 -5.78
N VAL A 17 2.72 2.63 -5.98
CA VAL A 17 3.51 3.28 -4.92
C VAL A 17 3.43 4.79 -5.12
N VAL A 18 3.09 5.52 -4.07
CA VAL A 18 3.26 6.98 -4.00
C VAL A 18 4.45 7.23 -3.08
N PRO A 19 5.65 7.56 -3.61
CA PRO A 19 6.88 7.60 -2.82
C PRO A 19 6.99 8.82 -1.91
N MET A 20 6.14 9.84 -2.11
CA MET A 20 6.05 11.03 -1.28
C MET A 20 4.68 11.68 -1.48
N GLU A 21 3.76 11.52 -0.52
CA GLU A 21 2.49 12.26 -0.51
C GLU A 21 2.75 13.73 -0.15
N ASN A 22 3.46 13.96 0.96
CA ASN A 22 3.70 15.29 1.51
C ASN A 22 4.92 16.00 0.87
N TRP A 23 4.87 16.24 -0.43
CA TRP A 23 5.96 16.92 -1.16
C TRP A 23 6.31 18.32 -0.63
N ASN A 24 5.33 19.05 -0.07
CA ASN A 24 5.56 20.41 0.40
C ASN A 24 6.07 20.48 1.84
N GLY A 25 5.60 19.62 2.75
CA GLY A 25 6.20 19.48 4.09
C GLY A 25 7.62 18.90 4.02
N ARG A 26 7.87 17.96 3.10
CA ARG A 26 9.21 17.41 2.85
C ARG A 26 10.25 18.50 2.53
N LYS A 27 9.88 19.58 1.83
CA LYS A 27 10.77 20.73 1.57
C LYS A 27 11.12 21.52 2.83
N LEU A 28 10.22 21.61 3.80
CA LEU A 28 10.48 22.29 5.07
C LEU A 28 11.49 21.49 5.89
N VAL A 29 11.29 20.16 5.97
CA VAL A 29 12.25 19.21 6.57
C VAL A 29 13.62 19.33 5.91
N GLU A 30 13.70 19.33 4.57
CA GLU A 30 14.95 19.47 3.82
C GLU A 30 15.58 20.88 3.89
N ALA A 31 14.80 21.91 4.26
CA ALA A 31 15.29 23.25 4.56
C ALA A 31 15.80 23.40 6.01
N GLY A 32 15.63 22.38 6.87
CA GLY A 32 16.12 22.35 8.25
C GLY A 32 15.04 22.26 9.32
N GLU A 33 13.75 22.29 8.96
CA GLU A 33 12.63 22.11 9.90
C GLU A 33 12.43 20.60 10.19
N LEU A 34 13.45 19.95 10.76
CA LEU A 34 13.56 18.48 10.89
C LEU A 34 12.45 17.82 11.75
N CYS A 35 11.62 18.60 12.43
CA CYS A 35 10.47 18.16 13.22
C CYS A 35 9.11 18.50 12.57
N GLU A 36 9.07 19.12 11.39
CA GLU A 36 7.81 19.34 10.69
C GLU A 36 7.29 18.03 10.09
N ARG A 37 6.01 17.74 10.34
CA ARG A 37 5.30 16.52 9.90
C ARG A 37 4.06 16.81 9.05
N ARG A 38 3.58 18.05 9.09
CA ARG A 38 2.40 18.54 8.37
C ARG A 38 2.77 18.94 6.95
N ASN A 39 1.76 19.27 6.13
CA ASN A 39 2.00 19.81 4.79
C ASN A 39 2.44 21.28 4.80
N GLY A 40 2.76 21.82 3.62
CA GLY A 40 3.14 23.24 3.45
C GLY A 40 2.03 24.27 3.69
N ARG A 41 0.90 23.88 4.29
CA ARG A 41 -0.17 24.74 4.83
C ARG A 41 -0.39 24.51 6.34
N GLY A 42 0.46 23.70 6.98
CA GLY A 42 0.36 23.37 8.40
C GLY A 42 -0.78 22.40 8.74
N VAL A 43 -1.23 21.57 7.80
CA VAL A 43 -2.29 20.56 8.01
C VAL A 43 -1.69 19.15 8.10
N ASP A 44 -2.13 18.37 9.08
CA ASP A 44 -1.82 16.95 9.21
C ASP A 44 -2.65 16.14 8.20
N LEU A 45 -1.96 15.55 7.21
CA LEU A 45 -2.60 14.76 6.17
C LEU A 45 -3.27 13.48 6.72
N ASN A 46 -2.82 12.95 7.85
CA ASN A 46 -3.43 11.81 8.55
C ASN A 46 -4.39 12.26 9.67
N ARG A 47 -4.90 13.50 9.60
CA ARG A 47 -6.11 13.98 10.30
C ARG A 47 -7.15 14.60 9.35
N ASN A 48 -6.87 14.65 8.04
CA ASN A 48 -7.67 15.35 7.04
C ASN A 48 -8.72 14.46 6.30
N TRP A 49 -8.88 13.19 6.68
CA TRP A 49 -9.84 12.26 6.07
C TRP A 49 -11.20 12.31 6.79
N SER A 50 -12.27 11.83 6.14
CA SER A 50 -13.65 12.11 6.59
C SER A 50 -14.24 11.22 7.70
N VAL A 51 -13.46 10.39 8.38
CA VAL A 51 -13.97 9.50 9.45
C VAL A 51 -13.72 10.14 10.81
N ASP A 52 -14.80 10.44 11.55
CA ASP A 52 -14.80 11.17 12.84
C ASP A 52 -14.05 12.52 12.80
N TRP A 53 -13.96 13.13 11.61
CA TRP A 53 -13.11 14.28 11.30
C TRP A 53 -13.37 15.51 12.21
N GLY A 54 -12.28 16.19 12.59
CA GLY A 54 -12.35 17.46 13.31
C GLY A 54 -12.67 17.33 14.80
N LYS A 55 -12.99 16.12 15.28
CA LYS A 55 -13.06 15.75 16.69
C LYS A 55 -11.68 15.88 17.34
N LYS A 56 -11.68 16.21 18.63
CA LYS A 56 -10.50 16.53 19.44
C LYS A 56 -10.58 15.78 20.76
N GLU A 57 -9.56 14.99 21.06
CA GLU A 57 -9.43 14.36 22.37
C GLU A 57 -8.86 15.35 23.41
N LYS A 58 -8.70 14.91 24.66
CA LYS A 58 -8.26 15.76 25.78
C LYS A 58 -6.79 16.20 25.68
N ASP A 59 -6.01 15.43 24.95
CA ASP A 59 -4.59 15.54 24.64
C ASP A 59 -4.33 16.17 23.26
N TYR A 60 -5.37 16.62 22.57
CA TYR A 60 -5.29 17.24 21.24
C TYR A 60 -4.36 18.47 21.23
N ASP A 61 -3.32 18.41 20.39
CA ASP A 61 -2.44 19.56 20.10
C ASP A 61 -2.85 20.22 18.76
N PRO A 62 -3.17 21.52 18.72
CA PRO A 62 -3.53 22.23 17.48
C PRO A 62 -2.33 22.54 16.56
N TYR A 63 -1.11 22.63 17.09
CA TYR A 63 0.10 22.59 16.27
C TYR A 63 0.28 21.16 15.76
N GLU A 64 0.11 20.17 16.63
CA GLU A 64 0.18 18.74 16.32
C GLU A 64 -0.70 18.29 15.14
N GLU A 65 -2.00 18.24 15.43
CA GLU A 65 -3.02 17.44 14.75
C GLU A 65 -4.03 18.32 14.00
N ASN A 66 -3.57 19.42 13.38
CA ASN A 66 -4.45 20.31 12.62
C ASN A 66 -5.16 19.52 11.48
N PRO A 67 -6.49 19.32 11.53
CA PRO A 67 -7.21 18.44 10.61
C PRO A 67 -7.58 19.13 9.28
N GLY A 68 -7.18 20.40 9.10
CA GLY A 68 -7.58 21.24 7.96
C GLY A 68 -8.89 21.99 8.20
N THR A 69 -9.44 22.59 7.15
CA THR A 69 -10.68 23.40 7.25
C THR A 69 -11.95 22.57 7.03
N THR A 70 -11.84 21.46 6.32
CA THR A 70 -12.89 20.46 6.05
C THR A 70 -12.22 19.10 5.85
N PRO A 71 -12.97 17.98 5.89
CA PRO A 71 -12.47 16.73 5.33
C PRO A 71 -12.02 16.95 3.88
N PHE A 72 -10.86 16.39 3.52
CA PHE A 72 -10.24 16.53 2.20
C PHE A 72 -10.02 17.98 1.76
N SER A 73 -9.76 18.91 2.68
CA SER A 73 -9.36 20.29 2.31
C SER A 73 -8.04 20.33 1.55
N GLU A 74 -7.16 19.33 1.74
CA GLU A 74 -5.81 19.33 1.17
C GLU A 74 -5.77 18.59 -0.19
N PRO A 75 -5.23 19.17 -1.28
CA PRO A 75 -5.04 18.48 -2.55
C PRO A 75 -4.24 17.18 -2.43
N GLU A 76 -3.32 17.06 -1.48
CA GLU A 76 -2.59 15.83 -1.18
C GLU A 76 -3.56 14.67 -0.84
N THR A 77 -4.43 14.82 0.16
CA THR A 77 -5.41 13.78 0.53
C THR A 77 -6.50 13.59 -0.52
N GLN A 78 -6.89 14.64 -1.25
CA GLN A 78 -7.81 14.52 -2.39
C GLN A 78 -7.23 13.62 -3.49
N ILE A 79 -5.93 13.73 -3.78
CA ILE A 79 -5.24 12.89 -4.76
C ILE A 79 -5.20 11.44 -4.26
N MET A 80 -4.84 11.19 -2.99
CA MET A 80 -4.79 9.84 -2.44
C MET A 80 -6.18 9.16 -2.40
N ARG A 81 -7.22 9.91 -2.02
CA ARG A 81 -8.63 9.48 -2.09
C ARG A 81 -9.07 9.16 -3.52
N LYS A 82 -8.74 10.02 -4.49
CA LYS A 82 -9.05 9.77 -5.90
C LYS A 82 -8.28 8.56 -6.43
N LEU A 83 -7.04 8.37 -5.98
CA LEU A 83 -6.21 7.24 -6.36
C LEU A 83 -6.80 5.92 -5.87
N SER A 84 -7.20 5.81 -4.59
CA SER A 84 -7.80 4.58 -4.06
C SER A 84 -9.13 4.25 -4.74
N VAL A 85 -10.03 5.23 -4.89
CA VAL A 85 -11.32 5.04 -5.61
C VAL A 85 -11.10 4.66 -7.08
N SER A 86 -10.03 5.15 -7.74
CA SER A 86 -9.68 4.77 -9.12
C SER A 86 -8.88 3.47 -9.27
N PHE A 87 -8.58 2.79 -8.16
CA PHE A 87 -7.72 1.61 -8.14
C PHE A 87 -8.37 0.39 -7.49
N GLU A 88 -9.34 0.60 -6.61
CA GLU A 88 -10.08 -0.44 -5.89
C GLU A 88 -9.12 -1.45 -5.22
N PRO A 89 -8.18 -0.99 -4.37
CA PRO A 89 -7.13 -1.83 -3.83
C PRO A 89 -7.70 -2.89 -2.87
N HIS A 90 -7.20 -4.13 -3.01
CA HIS A 90 -7.46 -5.20 -2.03
C HIS A 90 -6.69 -4.98 -0.71
N VAL A 91 -5.51 -4.35 -0.79
CA VAL A 91 -4.64 -4.03 0.34
C VAL A 91 -4.23 -2.56 0.23
N TRP A 92 -4.42 -1.81 1.33
CA TRP A 92 -3.90 -0.46 1.52
C TRP A 92 -2.90 -0.44 2.68
N VAL A 93 -1.78 0.26 2.50
CA VAL A 93 -0.81 0.53 3.57
C VAL A 93 -0.45 2.00 3.54
N ASN A 94 -0.64 2.68 4.66
CA ASN A 94 -0.06 3.98 4.94
C ASN A 94 1.26 3.77 5.71
N VAL A 95 2.35 4.46 5.34
CA VAL A 95 3.71 4.16 5.86
C VAL A 95 4.29 5.38 6.56
N HIS A 96 4.64 5.20 7.83
CA HIS A 96 5.07 6.23 8.78
C HIS A 96 6.35 5.80 9.53
N SER A 97 6.92 6.71 10.31
CA SER A 97 7.94 6.41 11.30
C SER A 97 7.77 7.26 12.57
N GLY A 98 8.29 6.74 13.68
CA GLY A 98 8.12 7.22 15.05
C GLY A 98 8.22 6.07 16.06
N MET A 99 7.84 4.86 15.64
CA MET A 99 7.95 3.61 16.40
C MET A 99 8.18 2.40 15.48
N GLU A 100 8.29 1.18 16.02
CA GLU A 100 8.15 -0.07 15.24
C GLU A 100 6.75 -0.66 15.54
N ALA A 101 5.81 -0.59 14.59
CA ALA A 101 4.44 -1.08 14.77
C ALA A 101 3.70 -1.44 13.47
N LEU A 102 2.67 -2.26 13.62
CA LEU A 102 1.78 -2.79 12.60
C LEU A 102 0.33 -2.54 13.03
N PHE A 103 -0.27 -1.43 12.59
CA PHE A 103 -1.66 -1.11 12.92
C PHE A 103 -2.63 -1.50 11.80
N MET A 104 -3.82 -1.87 12.25
CA MET A 104 -5.05 -2.00 11.48
C MET A 104 -6.09 -1.04 12.11
N PRO A 105 -7.27 -0.84 11.49
CA PRO A 105 -8.36 -0.08 12.11
C PRO A 105 -8.74 -0.63 13.50
N TYR A 106 -9.39 0.14 14.38
CA TYR A 106 -9.66 1.57 14.21
C TYR A 106 -8.55 2.44 14.81
N ASP A 107 -8.30 3.60 14.21
CA ASP A 107 -7.46 4.65 14.81
C ASP A 107 -8.32 5.59 15.70
N HIS A 108 -9.54 5.91 15.29
CA HIS A 108 -10.47 6.80 16.02
C HIS A 108 -11.26 6.12 17.16
N LYS A 109 -11.11 4.81 17.36
CA LYS A 109 -11.80 4.04 18.40
C LYS A 109 -10.85 3.09 19.12
N ASN A 110 -10.97 2.98 20.44
CA ASN A 110 -10.34 1.91 21.24
C ASN A 110 -11.18 0.61 21.14
N ILE A 111 -11.33 0.10 19.91
CA ILE A 111 -11.85 -1.24 19.60
C ILE A 111 -11.14 -1.77 18.34
N THR A 112 -10.83 -3.06 18.33
CA THR A 112 -10.54 -3.78 17.08
C THR A 112 -11.85 -4.08 16.35
N PRO A 113 -11.96 -3.90 15.02
CA PRO A 113 -13.13 -4.31 14.25
C PRO A 113 -13.38 -5.82 14.37
N ASP A 114 -14.63 -6.22 14.17
CA ASP A 114 -15.03 -7.63 14.14
C ASP A 114 -15.01 -8.24 12.73
N GLY A 115 -15.29 -9.54 12.66
CA GLY A 115 -15.56 -10.24 11.40
C GLY A 115 -14.34 -10.77 10.66
N LEU A 116 -14.58 -11.30 9.47
CA LEU A 116 -13.56 -12.00 8.68
C LEU A 116 -12.41 -11.09 8.20
N PRO A 117 -12.64 -9.88 7.64
CA PRO A 117 -11.54 -8.99 7.21
C PRO A 117 -10.60 -8.62 8.36
N SER A 118 -11.15 -8.40 9.56
CA SER A 118 -10.36 -8.14 10.76
C SER A 118 -9.42 -9.30 11.09
N LYS A 119 -9.95 -10.53 11.18
CA LYS A 119 -9.15 -11.74 11.44
C LYS A 119 -8.07 -11.99 10.39
N MET A 120 -8.37 -11.71 9.12
CA MET A 120 -7.41 -11.82 8.01
C MET A 120 -6.27 -10.80 8.14
N MET A 121 -6.60 -9.55 8.50
CA MET A 121 -5.61 -8.51 8.83
C MET A 121 -4.76 -8.94 10.03
N THR A 122 -5.35 -9.28 11.17
CA THR A 122 -4.61 -9.70 12.38
C THR A 122 -3.62 -10.84 12.08
N SER A 123 -4.09 -11.90 11.41
CA SER A 123 -3.24 -13.04 11.03
C SER A 123 -2.10 -12.65 10.07
N MET A 124 -2.33 -11.70 9.16
CA MET A 124 -1.25 -11.16 8.31
C MET A 124 -0.19 -10.43 9.15
N LEU A 125 -0.61 -9.61 10.11
CA LEU A 125 0.30 -8.82 10.95
C LEU A 125 1.11 -9.70 11.90
N GLU A 126 0.50 -10.71 12.52
CA GLU A 126 1.18 -11.72 13.35
C GLU A 126 2.29 -12.44 12.57
N VAL A 127 1.96 -12.95 11.37
CA VAL A 127 2.91 -13.66 10.51
C VAL A 127 4.02 -12.74 10.00
N MET A 128 3.72 -11.49 9.65
CA MET A 128 4.75 -10.52 9.25
C MET A 128 5.69 -10.15 10.41
N ASN A 129 5.15 -9.91 11.60
CA ASN A 129 5.95 -9.53 12.76
C ASN A 129 6.92 -10.65 13.15
N HIS A 130 6.43 -11.88 13.26
CA HIS A 130 7.22 -13.02 13.68
C HIS A 130 8.33 -13.36 12.68
N PHE A 131 7.99 -13.57 11.40
CA PHE A 131 8.96 -14.06 10.42
C PHE A 131 9.89 -13.00 9.83
N HIS A 132 9.56 -11.71 9.90
CA HIS A 132 10.35 -10.65 9.27
C HIS A 132 10.75 -9.51 10.20
N LEU A 133 9.94 -9.17 11.21
CA LEU A 133 10.22 -8.06 12.13
C LEU A 133 10.69 -8.54 13.52
N LYS A 134 10.83 -9.86 13.73
CA LYS A 134 11.37 -10.50 14.94
C LYS A 134 10.59 -10.15 16.20
N ASP A 135 9.26 -10.10 16.09
CA ASP A 135 8.31 -9.79 17.15
C ASP A 135 8.54 -8.43 17.84
N ARG A 136 9.22 -7.49 17.17
CA ARG A 136 9.51 -6.14 17.69
C ARG A 136 8.33 -5.18 17.57
N CYS A 137 7.45 -5.38 16.59
CA CYS A 137 6.37 -4.44 16.32
C CYS A 137 5.18 -4.65 17.25
N ILE A 138 4.59 -3.55 17.73
CA ILE A 138 3.26 -3.59 18.34
C ILE A 138 2.23 -3.91 17.25
N ILE A 139 1.27 -4.81 17.52
CA ILE A 139 0.18 -5.15 16.59
C ILE A 139 -1.16 -4.68 17.19
N GLY A 140 -2.12 -4.29 16.34
CA GLY A 140 -3.54 -4.21 16.72
C GLY A 140 -4.26 -3.03 16.09
N SER A 141 -5.40 -2.66 16.67
CA SER A 141 -6.11 -1.41 16.33
C SER A 141 -5.29 -0.21 16.78
N GLY A 142 -5.08 0.80 15.93
CA GLY A 142 -4.27 1.98 16.28
C GLY A 142 -4.71 2.64 17.60
N GLY A 143 -6.01 2.94 17.71
CA GLY A 143 -6.63 3.53 18.89
C GLY A 143 -6.76 2.60 20.10
N GLY A 144 -6.45 1.31 19.94
CA GLY A 144 -6.39 0.32 21.02
C GLY A 144 -4.98 0.00 21.50
N SER A 145 -3.99 0.04 20.60
CA SER A 145 -2.62 -0.40 20.87
C SER A 145 -1.63 0.73 21.22
N VAL A 146 -1.94 2.01 20.92
CA VAL A 146 -1.00 3.14 21.13
C VAL A 146 -1.38 4.03 22.32
N GLY A 147 -2.64 3.97 22.78
CA GLY A 147 -3.09 4.68 24.00
C GLY A 147 -3.66 6.09 23.79
N TYR A 148 -3.70 6.58 22.55
CA TYR A 148 -4.45 7.78 22.15
C TYR A 148 -5.35 7.45 20.94
N LEU A 149 -6.32 8.31 20.61
CA LEU A 149 -7.22 8.13 19.47
C LEU A 149 -6.92 9.17 18.37
N ALA A 150 -6.75 8.71 17.13
CA ALA A 150 -6.50 9.59 15.99
C ALA A 150 -7.74 9.72 15.11
N HIS A 151 -8.21 10.96 14.89
CA HIS A 151 -9.43 11.25 14.14
C HIS A 151 -9.11 11.68 12.70
N GLY A 152 -9.90 11.26 11.72
CA GLY A 152 -9.70 11.62 10.32
C GLY A 152 -8.48 10.99 9.66
N THR A 153 -8.16 9.72 9.98
CA THR A 153 -7.01 9.00 9.38
C THR A 153 -7.32 8.37 8.02
N ALA A 154 -6.26 8.11 7.26
CA ALA A 154 -6.37 7.42 5.97
C ALA A 154 -6.87 5.97 6.14
N THR A 155 -6.35 5.25 7.13
CA THR A 155 -6.60 3.82 7.34
C THR A 155 -8.06 3.54 7.72
N ASP A 156 -8.64 4.37 8.59
CA ASP A 156 -10.06 4.29 8.92
C ASP A 156 -10.96 4.64 7.73
N TYR A 157 -10.60 5.65 6.92
CA TYR A 157 -11.35 5.95 5.70
C TYR A 157 -11.30 4.78 4.69
N MET A 158 -10.14 4.14 4.52
CA MET A 158 -10.02 3.02 3.59
C MET A 158 -10.85 1.81 4.01
N TYR A 159 -10.91 1.53 5.31
CA TYR A 159 -11.71 0.44 5.85
C TYR A 159 -13.21 0.75 5.86
N ASP A 160 -13.62 1.92 6.38
CA ASP A 160 -15.03 2.21 6.64
C ASP A 160 -15.78 2.86 5.47
N ILE A 161 -15.08 3.60 4.60
CA ILE A 161 -15.71 4.32 3.48
C ILE A 161 -15.32 3.71 2.13
N ALA A 162 -14.03 3.44 1.88
CA ALA A 162 -13.60 2.82 0.62
C ALA A 162 -13.76 1.29 0.60
N ARG A 163 -14.08 0.67 1.75
CA ARG A 163 -14.30 -0.79 1.92
C ARG A 163 -13.15 -1.66 1.38
N VAL A 164 -11.92 -1.17 1.53
CA VAL A 164 -10.69 -1.92 1.27
C VAL A 164 -10.65 -3.15 2.20
N PRO A 165 -10.53 -4.39 1.67
CA PRO A 165 -10.53 -5.62 2.48
C PRO A 165 -9.48 -5.65 3.59
N MET A 166 -8.29 -5.08 3.34
CA MET A 166 -7.18 -5.01 4.28
C MET A 166 -6.55 -3.61 4.25
N ALA A 167 -6.72 -2.84 5.32
CA ALA A 167 -6.16 -1.48 5.44
C ALA A 167 -5.24 -1.41 6.66
N PHE A 168 -4.07 -0.79 6.50
CA PHE A 168 -3.02 -0.78 7.52
C PHE A 168 -2.31 0.57 7.66
N THR A 169 -1.81 0.88 8.86
CA THR A 169 -0.83 1.93 9.13
C THR A 169 0.45 1.25 9.67
N PHE A 170 1.58 1.37 8.98
CA PHE A 170 2.84 0.75 9.36
C PHE A 170 3.86 1.79 9.82
N GLU A 171 4.34 1.63 11.04
CA GLU A 171 5.40 2.43 11.67
C GLU A 171 6.72 1.66 11.52
N ILE A 172 7.59 2.13 10.63
CA ILE A 172 8.71 1.29 10.14
C ILE A 172 9.99 1.40 10.98
N TYR A 173 10.10 2.45 11.80
CA TYR A 173 11.29 2.76 12.58
C TYR A 173 10.97 3.81 13.66
N GLY A 174 11.58 3.69 14.84
CA GLY A 174 11.69 4.79 15.79
C GLY A 174 12.86 4.57 16.74
N ASP A 175 13.66 5.60 17.03
CA ASP A 175 14.66 5.55 18.10
C ASP A 175 14.14 6.23 19.38
N SER A 176 13.65 5.42 20.32
CA SER A 176 13.23 5.86 21.66
C SER A 176 14.38 6.37 22.55
N LYS A 177 15.62 6.38 22.06
CA LYS A 177 16.80 7.01 22.68
C LYS A 177 17.24 8.28 21.93
N ALA A 178 16.47 8.75 20.95
CA ALA A 178 16.62 10.10 20.42
C ALA A 178 16.19 11.15 21.47
N SER A 179 16.69 12.37 21.32
CA SER A 179 16.10 13.51 22.04
C SER A 179 14.83 13.95 21.32
N SER A 180 13.83 14.48 22.03
CA SER A 180 12.65 15.10 21.42
C SER A 180 12.97 16.34 20.56
N LYS A 181 14.24 16.78 20.55
CA LYS A 181 14.78 17.82 19.65
C LYS A 181 15.56 17.27 18.45
N ASP A 182 15.79 15.96 18.41
CA ASP A 182 16.54 15.26 17.34
C ASP A 182 15.57 14.40 16.53
N CYS A 183 14.58 15.06 15.92
CA CYS A 183 13.52 14.43 15.16
C CYS A 183 14.06 13.64 13.95
N PHE A 184 15.16 14.09 13.34
CA PHE A 184 15.79 13.32 12.25
C PHE A 184 16.20 11.93 12.71
N LYS A 185 16.92 11.82 13.84
CA LYS A 185 17.29 10.53 14.44
C LYS A 185 16.08 9.76 14.97
N MET A 186 15.11 10.44 15.57
CA MET A 186 13.89 9.82 16.10
C MET A 186 13.11 9.08 15.00
N PHE A 187 13.01 9.69 13.80
CA PHE A 187 12.22 9.19 12.67
C PHE A 187 13.03 8.45 11.58
N ASN A 188 14.37 8.52 11.57
CA ASN A 188 15.21 7.95 10.50
C ASN A 188 16.46 7.23 11.06
N PRO A 189 16.83 6.05 10.50
CA PRO A 189 18.07 5.38 10.88
C PRO A 189 19.30 6.15 10.39
N ILE A 190 20.07 6.69 11.34
CA ILE A 190 21.24 7.55 11.06
C ILE A 190 22.52 6.81 10.67
N ASP A 191 22.56 5.49 10.81
CA ASP A 191 23.72 4.65 10.47
C ASP A 191 23.37 3.61 9.40
N ILE A 192 24.36 3.24 8.58
CA ILE A 192 24.19 2.35 7.44
C ILE A 192 23.82 0.90 7.83
N THR A 193 24.13 0.45 9.05
CA THR A 193 23.78 -0.89 9.53
C THR A 193 22.30 -0.94 9.89
N THR A 194 21.81 0.06 10.64
CA THR A 194 20.39 0.16 10.99
C THR A 194 19.55 0.48 9.74
N PHE A 195 20.02 1.34 8.84
CA PHE A 195 19.35 1.61 7.57
C PHE A 195 19.17 0.32 6.75
N ASN A 196 20.25 -0.44 6.53
CA ASN A 196 20.18 -1.71 5.80
C ASN A 196 19.32 -2.74 6.53
N ARG A 197 19.32 -2.78 7.88
CA ARG A 197 18.42 -3.66 8.64
C ARG A 197 16.96 -3.31 8.39
N VAL A 198 16.57 -2.05 8.58
CA VAL A 198 15.19 -1.57 8.38
C VAL A 198 14.74 -1.85 6.94
N LEU A 199 15.57 -1.51 5.95
CA LEU A 199 15.27 -1.74 4.53
C LEU A 199 15.06 -3.24 4.22
N ASN A 200 15.89 -4.13 4.75
CA ASN A 200 15.76 -5.58 4.52
C ASN A 200 14.60 -6.22 5.28
N ASP A 201 14.45 -5.92 6.58
CA ASP A 201 13.35 -6.41 7.43
C ASP A 201 11.99 -6.06 6.78
N TRP A 202 11.80 -4.79 6.39
CA TRP A 202 10.54 -4.32 5.78
C TRP A 202 10.35 -4.75 4.32
N SER A 203 11.40 -4.81 3.51
CA SER A 203 11.27 -5.36 2.14
C SER A 203 10.77 -6.81 2.18
N ALA A 204 11.29 -7.63 3.11
CA ALA A 204 10.82 -8.99 3.31
C ALA A 204 9.36 -9.03 3.80
N ALA A 205 9.01 -8.18 4.76
CA ALA A 205 7.63 -8.05 5.27
C ALA A 205 6.63 -7.68 4.16
N PHE A 206 6.94 -6.69 3.30
CA PHE A 206 6.10 -6.34 2.16
C PHE A 206 5.97 -7.48 1.14
N PHE A 207 7.05 -8.20 0.80
CA PHE A 207 6.93 -9.37 -0.08
C PHE A 207 6.08 -10.50 0.53
N LYS A 208 6.07 -10.65 1.86
CA LYS A 208 5.19 -11.62 2.55
C LYS A 208 3.73 -11.17 2.59
N MET A 209 3.47 -9.89 2.85
CA MET A 209 2.14 -9.28 2.64
C MET A 209 1.62 -9.55 1.23
N PHE A 210 2.45 -9.31 0.20
CA PHE A 210 2.05 -9.49 -1.19
C PHE A 210 1.72 -10.94 -1.56
N SER A 211 2.37 -11.94 -0.95
CA SER A 211 1.99 -13.34 -1.15
C SER A 211 0.71 -13.68 -0.39
N MET A 212 0.61 -13.27 0.88
CA MET A 212 -0.55 -13.55 1.73
C MET A 212 -1.82 -12.89 1.23
N GLY A 213 -1.74 -11.66 0.73
CA GLY A 213 -2.88 -10.95 0.16
C GLY A 213 -3.46 -11.64 -1.09
N LEU A 214 -2.62 -12.32 -1.90
CA LEU A 214 -3.13 -13.15 -3.00
C LEU A 214 -3.83 -14.41 -2.47
N GLU A 215 -3.19 -15.12 -1.54
CA GLU A 215 -3.72 -16.34 -0.91
C GLU A 215 -5.08 -16.07 -0.26
N GLN A 216 -5.16 -15.03 0.57
CA GLN A 216 -6.36 -14.57 1.27
C GLN A 216 -7.47 -14.06 0.32
N MET A 217 -7.13 -13.37 -0.77
CA MET A 217 -8.14 -12.94 -1.75
C MET A 217 -8.65 -14.09 -2.62
N ASP A 218 -7.83 -15.10 -2.93
CA ASP A 218 -8.29 -16.33 -3.61
C ASP A 218 -9.25 -17.13 -2.72
N GLU A 219 -8.96 -17.23 -1.42
CA GLU A 219 -9.87 -17.83 -0.43
C GLU A 219 -11.20 -17.07 -0.32
N LEU A 220 -11.18 -15.74 -0.23
CA LEU A 220 -12.40 -14.93 -0.20
C LEU A 220 -13.27 -15.14 -1.45
N HIS A 221 -12.69 -15.14 -2.64
CA HIS A 221 -13.44 -15.43 -3.87
C HIS A 221 -13.99 -16.85 -3.89
N SER A 222 -13.21 -17.84 -3.45
CA SER A 222 -13.65 -19.25 -3.38
C SER A 222 -14.84 -19.42 -2.43
N ASN A 223 -14.79 -18.78 -1.25
CA ASN A 223 -15.87 -18.81 -0.26
C ASN A 223 -17.11 -17.99 -0.69
N ALA A 224 -16.92 -16.87 -1.39
CA ALA A 224 -18.02 -16.10 -1.97
C ALA A 224 -18.74 -16.89 -3.09
N VAL A 225 -17.98 -17.60 -3.93
CA VAL A 225 -18.54 -18.50 -4.95
C VAL A 225 -19.27 -19.68 -4.29
N ALA A 226 -18.66 -20.36 -3.33
CA ALA A 226 -19.29 -21.47 -2.60
C ALA A 226 -20.61 -21.05 -1.92
N SER A 227 -20.60 -19.95 -1.16
CA SER A 227 -21.82 -19.43 -0.51
C SER A 227 -22.85 -18.81 -1.47
N THR A 228 -22.48 -18.59 -2.73
CA THR A 228 -23.43 -18.29 -3.82
C THR A 228 -24.05 -19.56 -4.38
N PHE A 229 -23.29 -20.66 -4.50
CA PHE A 229 -23.83 -21.98 -4.83
C PHE A 229 -24.75 -22.54 -3.73
N ASP A 230 -24.41 -22.38 -2.44
CA ASP A 230 -25.28 -22.76 -1.32
C ASP A 230 -26.60 -21.96 -1.27
N LYS A 231 -26.65 -20.79 -1.92
CA LYS A 231 -27.86 -19.99 -2.11
C LYS A 231 -28.60 -20.28 -3.42
N LEU A 232 -28.02 -21.11 -4.30
CA LEU A 232 -28.62 -21.49 -5.56
C LEU A 232 -29.53 -22.71 -5.34
N VAL A 233 -30.81 -22.45 -5.05
CA VAL A 233 -31.84 -23.50 -5.09
C VAL A 233 -31.79 -24.19 -6.46
N SER A 234 -31.82 -25.53 -6.45
CA SER A 234 -31.68 -26.44 -7.60
C SER A 234 -32.16 -25.85 -8.93
N ILE A 235 -31.21 -25.53 -9.81
CA ILE A 235 -31.49 -25.19 -11.21
C ILE A 235 -31.51 -26.46 -12.09
N ASP A 236 -31.06 -27.60 -11.56
CA ASP A 236 -31.03 -28.90 -12.24
C ASP A 236 -32.44 -29.46 -12.49
N ASP A 237 -33.42 -29.13 -11.63
CA ASP A 237 -34.84 -29.39 -11.87
C ASP A 237 -35.41 -28.63 -13.10
N TYR A 238 -34.70 -27.59 -13.57
CA TYR A 238 -35.11 -26.77 -14.72
C TYR A 238 -34.27 -27.03 -15.98
N LEU A 239 -33.01 -27.46 -15.83
CA LEU A 239 -32.08 -27.67 -16.97
C LEU A 239 -32.07 -29.09 -17.56
N ASN A 240 -32.64 -30.08 -16.90
CA ASN A 240 -32.76 -31.45 -17.45
C ASN A 240 -33.53 -31.56 -18.78
N GLY A 241 -34.18 -30.48 -19.25
CA GLY A 241 -34.92 -30.44 -20.50
C GLY A 241 -34.15 -29.98 -21.76
N TYR A 242 -32.94 -29.39 -21.66
CA TYR A 242 -32.31 -28.73 -22.83
C TYR A 242 -30.78 -28.90 -22.95
N LEU A 243 -30.34 -29.13 -24.19
CA LEU A 243 -28.95 -29.13 -24.70
C LEU A 243 -28.03 -30.31 -24.34
N MET A 244 -28.17 -31.40 -25.12
CA MET A 244 -27.04 -32.29 -25.41
C MET A 244 -26.00 -31.64 -26.37
N GLU A 245 -24.76 -32.14 -26.28
CA GLU A 245 -23.64 -32.05 -27.24
C GLU A 245 -23.04 -30.69 -27.68
N ARG A 246 -21.72 -30.52 -27.46
CA ARG A 246 -20.68 -30.55 -28.53
C ARG A 246 -19.23 -30.50 -27.97
N LYS A 247 -18.22 -30.91 -28.75
CA LYS A 247 -16.78 -31.02 -28.36
C LYS A 247 -15.80 -30.58 -29.49
N SER A 248 -14.75 -29.80 -29.17
CA SER A 248 -13.42 -29.69 -29.85
C SER A 248 -12.50 -28.70 -29.09
N ARG A 249 -11.17 -28.79 -28.90
CA ARG A 249 -10.06 -29.73 -29.26
C ARG A 249 -9.13 -29.44 -30.46
N TYR A 250 -8.37 -28.33 -30.46
CA TYR A 250 -6.99 -28.26 -31.02
C TYR A 250 -6.11 -27.16 -30.36
N GLY A 251 -4.81 -27.06 -30.68
CA GLY A 251 -3.90 -26.04 -30.08
C GLY A 251 -2.48 -25.92 -30.70
N LYS A 252 -1.52 -25.46 -29.87
CA LYS A 252 -0.06 -25.24 -30.12
C LYS A 252 0.39 -24.03 -30.97
N LYS A 253 1.18 -23.13 -30.35
CA LYS A 253 2.43 -22.55 -30.91
C LYS A 253 3.23 -21.82 -29.81
N VAL A 254 4.50 -22.17 -29.62
CA VAL A 254 5.49 -21.56 -28.70
C VAL A 254 6.85 -21.69 -29.36
N GLU A 255 7.60 -20.59 -29.54
CA GLU A 255 9.03 -20.58 -29.94
C GLU A 255 9.61 -19.14 -30.07
N VAL A 256 8.77 -18.11 -30.28
CA VAL A 256 9.24 -16.72 -30.52
C VAL A 256 9.51 -15.93 -29.22
N LEU A 257 9.06 -16.42 -28.06
CA LEU A 257 9.15 -15.69 -26.78
C LEU A 257 10.52 -15.78 -26.10
N ASP A 258 11.29 -16.85 -26.31
CA ASP A 258 12.48 -17.12 -25.51
C ASP A 258 13.69 -16.23 -25.86
N LEU A 259 13.82 -15.77 -27.11
CA LEU A 259 14.86 -14.81 -27.50
C LEU A 259 14.68 -13.46 -26.78
N GLY A 260 13.47 -12.89 -26.82
CA GLY A 260 13.18 -11.60 -26.15
C GLY A 260 13.36 -11.65 -24.64
N MET A 261 13.15 -12.82 -24.03
CA MET A 261 13.36 -13.05 -22.59
C MET A 261 14.84 -13.11 -22.18
N GLN A 262 15.77 -13.37 -23.10
CA GLN A 262 17.20 -13.29 -22.81
C GLN A 262 17.71 -11.84 -22.81
N GLU A 263 17.34 -11.01 -23.79
CA GLU A 263 17.81 -9.62 -23.87
C GLU A 263 17.33 -8.78 -22.68
N ILE A 264 16.06 -8.93 -22.27
CA ILE A 264 15.49 -8.25 -21.10
C ILE A 264 16.28 -8.54 -19.81
N ARG A 265 16.81 -9.76 -19.65
CA ARG A 265 17.63 -10.14 -18.49
C ARG A 265 19.00 -9.46 -18.47
N THR A 266 19.54 -9.09 -19.62
CA THR A 266 20.79 -8.33 -19.74
C THR A 266 20.56 -6.86 -19.37
N TYR A 267 19.49 -6.24 -19.91
CA TYR A 267 19.09 -4.88 -19.52
C TYR A 267 18.83 -4.76 -18.01
N PHE A 268 18.14 -5.73 -17.40
CA PHE A 268 17.85 -5.67 -15.95
C PHE A 268 19.10 -5.80 -15.05
N ARG A 269 20.17 -6.44 -15.53
CA ARG A 269 21.47 -6.49 -14.82
C ARG A 269 22.23 -5.16 -14.90
N LEU A 270 22.18 -4.50 -16.05
CA LEU A 270 22.76 -3.17 -16.22
C LEU A 270 21.98 -2.11 -15.42
N PHE A 271 20.65 -2.20 -15.41
CA PHE A 271 19.75 -1.35 -14.61
C PHE A 271 20.12 -1.35 -13.12
N LEU A 272 20.34 -2.52 -12.52
CA LEU A 272 20.72 -2.62 -11.11
C LEU A 272 22.10 -2.00 -10.82
N LEU A 273 23.02 -2.04 -11.80
CA LEU A 273 24.36 -1.46 -11.68
C LEU A 273 24.33 0.07 -11.82
N SER A 274 23.47 0.61 -12.69
CA SER A 274 23.28 2.06 -12.83
C SER A 274 22.60 2.70 -11.62
N SER A 275 21.79 1.96 -10.85
CA SER A 275 21.09 2.48 -9.65
C SER A 275 22.01 2.91 -8.51
N VAL A 276 23.33 2.70 -8.62
CA VAL A 276 24.33 3.08 -7.60
C VAL A 276 25.08 4.38 -7.98
N LEU A 277 24.90 4.91 -9.21
CA LEU A 277 25.71 6.02 -9.73
C LEU A 277 24.86 7.12 -10.41
N LEU A 278 24.63 8.19 -9.64
CA LEU A 278 24.26 9.58 -10.02
C LEU A 278 22.80 10.05 -9.83
N LEU A 279 22.69 11.38 -9.64
CA LEU A 279 21.47 12.16 -9.48
C LEU A 279 20.92 12.68 -10.83
N PHE A 280 19.77 13.37 -10.75
CA PHE A 280 19.12 14.23 -11.76
C PHE A 280 18.11 13.58 -12.73
N MET A 281 17.37 14.47 -13.41
CA MET A 281 16.04 14.26 -14.00
C MET A 281 16.09 13.62 -15.39
N PHE A 282 14.96 13.02 -15.84
CA PHE A 282 14.13 13.55 -16.94
C PHE A 282 12.96 12.59 -17.27
N CYS A 283 11.96 13.06 -18.04
CA CYS A 283 10.80 12.27 -18.47
C CYS A 283 10.86 11.94 -19.98
N SER A 284 10.32 10.78 -20.40
CA SER A 284 9.59 10.70 -21.68
C SER A 284 8.74 9.43 -21.91
N ARG A 285 7.49 9.68 -22.33
CA ARG A 285 6.53 8.93 -23.17
C ARG A 285 6.99 7.67 -23.94
N ILE A 286 6.07 6.71 -24.11
CA ILE A 286 5.79 5.99 -25.39
C ILE A 286 4.30 5.66 -25.50
N SER A 287 3.72 5.80 -26.71
CA SER A 287 2.49 5.12 -27.15
C SER A 287 2.51 4.96 -28.67
N LYS A 288 1.82 3.95 -29.21
CA LYS A 288 2.02 3.42 -30.58
C LYS A 288 1.16 4.14 -31.64
N SER A 289 1.72 4.39 -32.83
CA SER A 289 1.17 3.96 -34.14
C SER A 289 2.07 4.41 -35.30
N THR A 290 1.96 3.76 -36.47
CA THR A 290 2.73 4.06 -37.69
C THR A 290 1.89 4.76 -38.77
N ARG A 291 2.39 5.89 -39.30
CA ARG A 291 2.12 6.37 -40.68
C ARG A 291 3.38 7.10 -41.21
N PRO A 292 3.66 7.06 -42.53
CA PRO A 292 4.89 7.61 -43.11
C PRO A 292 4.82 9.13 -43.38
N LEU A 293 6.00 9.71 -43.61
CA LEU A 293 6.23 11.12 -43.91
C LEU A 293 5.83 11.51 -45.33
N VAL A 294 5.32 12.73 -45.49
CA VAL A 294 5.45 13.58 -46.70
C VAL A 294 5.84 14.98 -46.22
N SER A 295 6.63 15.71 -46.99
CA SER A 295 7.18 17.04 -46.64
C SER A 295 6.79 18.09 -47.67
N ALA A 296 6.45 19.31 -47.23
CA ALA A 296 6.88 20.58 -47.84
C ALA A 296 6.34 21.84 -47.11
N MET A 297 7.27 22.63 -46.55
CA MET A 297 7.43 24.10 -46.67
C MET A 297 6.23 25.08 -46.58
N ASN A 298 6.45 26.10 -45.73
CA ASN A 298 5.98 27.51 -45.81
C ASN A 298 4.45 27.75 -45.66
N LEU A 299 3.96 28.86 -45.09
CA LEU A 299 4.59 30.14 -44.71
C LEU A 299 4.55 30.38 -43.18
#